data_AF-A0A7S0WHW1-F1
#
_entry.id   AF-A0A7S0WHW1-F1
#
_cell.length_a   1.000
_cell.length_b   1.000
_cell.length_c   1.000
_cell.angle_alpha   90.00
_cell.angle_beta   90.00
_cell.angle_gamma   90.00
#
_symmetry.space_group_name_H-M   'P 1'
#
loop_
_entity.id
_entity.type
_entity.pdbx_description
1 polymer ?
#
loop_
_entity_poly.entity_id
_entity_poly.type
_entity_poly.pdbx_seq_one_letter_code
_entity_poly.pdbx_strand_id
1 'polypeptide(L)'
;MYCLRAVNLPVKLKILGRDRADTAFEARPGEEVAAALEASAMLHAVLTDLCGRAEGGPAYRHLSSRWVLREASRLVGEYATWFARAGALGSDPSLSSPGAPPPSVPQPPLEGALSLLLVALPVPEARRGAAQAFRNLCIRCANLLSQPAGLRGLMDAVMRIVAPPPSTSETSASPGRTRPAPASPSPPRPSASKSRSSSCSGYVMLAGSSLALGPEERTAVVEGLGRVVAVLPPESMGDAGVALTAPLVLRAQALAQAGTSVRVEALSGLAEDLTLLGAALRFMDFPGNPPPGQAHPALKVLEHAWPVLAGVAEHPLCQREPEVVASLCEVYQRALLSARGSARGLLPTLIN
;
A
#
# COMPACT_ATOMS: atom_id res chain seq x y z
N MET A 1 12.35 1.20 24.83
CA MET A 1 11.00 1.80 24.69
C MET A 1 10.91 3.20 25.28
N TYR A 2 11.25 3.41 26.56
CA TYR A 2 11.28 4.75 27.18
C TYR A 2 12.23 5.72 26.45
N CYS A 3 13.40 5.24 26.00
CA CYS A 3 14.37 6.03 25.25
C CYS A 3 13.82 6.57 23.91
N LEU A 4 13.02 5.78 23.18
CA LEU A 4 12.42 6.22 21.91
C LEU A 4 11.37 7.32 22.12
N ARG A 5 10.62 7.29 23.23
CA ARG A 5 9.68 8.36 23.60
C ARG A 5 10.41 9.61 24.13
N ALA A 6 11.52 9.44 24.84
CA ALA A 6 12.32 10.55 25.36
C ALA A 6 12.98 11.37 24.24
N VAL A 7 13.42 10.72 23.16
CA VAL A 7 13.92 11.41 21.94
C VAL A 7 12.78 12.11 21.19
N ASN A 8 11.55 11.61 21.29
CA ASN A 8 10.41 12.11 20.52
C ASN A 8 10.05 13.57 20.85
N LEU A 9 9.95 13.95 22.12
CA LEU A 9 9.46 15.29 22.48
C LEU A 9 10.35 16.44 21.99
N PRO A 10 11.68 16.46 22.28
CA PRO A 10 12.55 17.57 21.89
C PRO A 10 12.75 17.64 20.38
N VAL A 11 12.86 16.48 19.73
CA VAL A 11 13.07 16.39 18.28
C VAL A 11 11.81 16.79 17.52
N LYS A 12 10.62 16.43 18.02
CA LYS A 12 9.34 16.80 17.39
C LYS A 12 9.09 18.30 17.48
N LEU A 13 9.40 18.93 18.62
CA LEU A 13 9.31 20.38 18.78
C LEU A 13 10.30 21.13 17.86
N LYS A 14 11.55 20.67 17.79
CA LYS A 14 12.60 21.35 17.02
C LYS A 14 12.53 21.10 15.50
N ILE A 15 12.32 19.85 15.07
CA ILE A 15 12.36 19.48 13.64
C ILE A 15 11.03 19.73 12.96
N LEU A 16 9.88 19.37 13.57
CA LEU A 16 8.60 19.46 12.88
C LEU A 16 8.01 20.87 12.87
N GLY A 17 8.56 21.81 13.65
CA GLY A 17 8.18 23.23 13.64
C GLY A 17 6.70 23.45 13.92
N ARG A 18 6.07 22.53 14.66
CA ARG A 18 4.64 22.56 14.93
C ARG A 18 4.42 23.49 16.13
N ASP A 19 3.86 24.65 15.82
CA ASP A 19 3.53 25.79 16.69
C ASP A 19 4.70 26.69 17.12
N ARG A 20 5.13 27.52 16.15
CA ARG A 20 5.92 28.73 16.39
C ARG A 20 5.13 29.87 17.07
N ALA A 21 3.86 29.65 17.42
CA ALA A 21 2.97 30.71 17.89
C ALA A 21 3.15 31.07 19.38
N ASP A 22 3.55 30.13 20.25
CA ASP A 22 3.46 30.35 21.71
C ASP A 22 4.77 30.25 22.50
N THR A 23 5.91 29.93 21.86
CA THR A 23 7.20 29.84 22.56
C THR A 23 8.17 30.93 22.09
N ALA A 24 7.96 32.15 22.60
CA ALA A 24 8.91 33.25 22.51
C ALA A 24 10.08 33.07 23.49
N PHE A 25 10.78 31.93 23.40
CA PHE A 25 12.04 31.74 24.11
C PHE A 25 13.16 32.16 23.15
N GLU A 26 13.92 33.20 23.49
CA GLU A 26 14.99 33.81 22.68
C GLU A 26 16.17 32.84 22.46
N ALA A 27 15.98 31.79 21.69
CA ALA A 27 17.06 30.93 21.26
C ALA A 27 17.89 31.64 20.17
N ARG A 28 19.22 31.59 20.30
CA ARG A 28 20.11 32.15 19.29
C ARG A 28 19.95 31.35 17.98
N PRO A 29 19.74 32.01 16.83
CA PRO A 29 19.39 31.34 15.57
C PRO A 29 20.44 30.33 15.07
N GLY A 30 21.70 30.44 15.49
CA GLY A 30 22.76 29.47 15.13
C GLY A 30 22.74 28.16 15.95
N GLU A 31 22.32 28.21 17.21
CA GLU A 31 22.32 27.04 18.10
C GLU A 31 21.17 26.08 17.77
N GLU A 32 20.03 26.63 17.34
CA GLU A 32 18.88 25.84 16.90
C GLU A 32 19.20 24.98 15.67
N VAL A 33 19.93 25.54 14.70
CA VAL A 33 20.30 24.85 13.47
C VAL A 33 21.27 23.69 13.76
N ALA A 34 22.29 23.92 14.60
CA ALA A 34 23.22 22.87 15.00
C ALA A 34 22.50 21.72 15.72
N ALA A 35 21.62 22.03 16.67
CA ALA A 35 20.83 21.02 17.39
C ALA A 35 19.85 20.27 16.46
N ALA A 36 19.26 20.94 15.46
CA ALA A 36 18.38 20.30 14.49
C ALA A 36 19.15 19.34 13.57
N LEU A 37 20.37 19.70 13.17
CA LEU A 37 21.26 18.84 12.38
C LEU A 37 21.68 17.60 13.17
N GLU A 38 22.10 17.77 14.43
CA GLU A 38 22.45 16.65 15.32
C GLU A 38 21.26 15.70 15.52
N ALA A 39 20.07 16.26 15.79
CA ALA A 39 18.85 15.46 15.92
C ALA A 39 18.48 14.72 14.63
N SER A 40 18.67 15.36 13.47
CA SER A 40 18.43 14.71 12.17
C SER A 40 19.43 13.57 11.90
N ALA A 41 20.71 13.75 12.24
CA ALA A 41 21.72 12.72 12.14
C ALA A 41 21.42 11.53 13.06
N MET A 42 21.00 11.80 14.31
CA MET A 42 20.56 10.76 15.24
C MET A 42 19.35 9.99 14.71
N LEU A 43 18.33 10.69 14.19
CA LEU A 43 17.15 10.07 13.58
C LEU A 43 17.54 9.18 12.39
N HIS A 44 18.44 9.67 11.54
CA HIS A 44 18.93 8.91 10.40
C HIS A 44 19.60 7.60 10.85
N ALA A 45 20.49 7.66 11.83
CA ALA A 45 21.17 6.48 12.38
C ALA A 45 20.16 5.47 12.97
N VAL A 46 19.22 5.93 13.79
CA VAL A 46 18.19 5.09 14.42
C VAL A 46 17.28 4.44 13.38
N LEU A 47 16.80 5.21 12.41
CA LEU A 47 15.90 4.70 11.37
C LEU A 47 16.65 3.78 10.40
N THR A 48 17.94 4.02 10.15
CA THR A 48 18.77 3.13 9.32
C THR A 48 18.98 1.80 10.01
N ASP A 49 19.28 1.77 11.30
CA ASP A 49 19.39 0.53 12.08
C ASP A 49 18.05 -0.22 12.14
N LEU A 50 16.95 0.51 12.34
CA LEU A 50 15.61 -0.07 12.43
C LEU A 50 15.10 -0.63 11.08
N CYS A 51 15.36 0.09 9.99
CA CYS A 51 14.81 -0.20 8.65
C CYS A 51 15.79 -0.98 7.76
N GLY A 52 17.04 -1.16 8.17
CA GLY A 52 18.10 -1.81 7.42
C GLY A 52 17.82 -3.31 7.21
N ARG A 53 17.26 -3.65 6.04
CA ARG A 53 16.93 -5.04 5.67
C ARG A 53 18.15 -5.87 5.25
N ALA A 54 19.16 -5.23 4.65
CA ALA A 54 20.21 -5.91 3.91
C ALA A 54 21.31 -6.53 4.78
N GLU A 55 21.54 -6.02 5.99
CA GLU A 55 22.71 -6.41 6.80
C GLU A 55 22.35 -6.99 8.18
N GLY A 56 21.07 -7.13 8.50
CA GLY A 56 20.64 -7.70 9.78
C GLY A 56 21.15 -6.88 10.97
N GLY A 57 20.96 -5.57 10.90
CA GLY A 57 21.34 -4.63 11.95
C GLY A 57 20.85 -5.08 13.34
N PRO A 58 21.53 -4.66 14.42
CA PRO A 58 21.21 -5.10 15.78
C PRO A 58 19.73 -4.93 16.12
N ALA A 59 19.07 -3.83 15.72
CA ALA A 59 17.63 -3.65 15.93
C ALA A 59 16.76 -4.65 15.15
N TYR A 60 17.16 -5.08 13.96
CA TYR A 60 16.40 -6.01 13.11
C TYR A 60 16.14 -7.34 13.82
N ARG A 61 17.10 -7.84 14.61
CA ARG A 61 16.95 -9.09 15.39
C ARG A 61 15.80 -9.02 16.39
N HIS A 62 15.53 -7.83 16.91
CA HIS A 62 14.47 -7.59 17.88
C HIS A 62 13.09 -7.37 17.23
N LEU A 63 13.02 -7.17 15.91
CA LEU A 63 11.74 -7.06 15.17
C LEU A 63 10.95 -8.38 15.14
N SER A 64 11.56 -9.49 15.55
CA SER A 64 10.87 -10.75 15.86
C SER A 64 9.83 -10.60 16.98
N SER A 65 9.99 -9.62 17.87
CA SER A 65 9.01 -9.29 18.89
C SER A 65 7.89 -8.43 18.32
N ARG A 66 6.66 -8.92 18.41
CA ARG A 66 5.44 -8.25 17.89
C ARG A 66 5.25 -6.85 18.48
N TRP A 67 5.62 -6.65 19.74
CA TRP A 67 5.54 -5.36 20.42
C TRP A 67 6.58 -4.35 19.91
N VAL A 68 7.79 -4.83 19.60
CA VAL A 68 8.83 -3.98 19.01
C VAL A 68 8.40 -3.56 17.61
N LEU A 69 7.86 -4.50 16.83
CA LEU A 69 7.36 -4.22 15.48
C LEU A 69 6.19 -3.22 15.47
N ARG A 70 5.28 -3.29 16.45
CA ARG A 70 4.20 -2.33 16.63
C ARG A 70 4.74 -0.91 16.87
N GLU A 71 5.68 -0.77 17.78
CA GLU A 71 6.20 0.54 18.18
C GLU A 71 7.16 1.11 17.13
N ALA A 72 7.91 0.23 16.44
CA ALA A 72 8.69 0.59 15.25
C ALA A 72 7.79 1.15 14.15
N SER A 73 6.69 0.46 13.85
CA SER A 73 5.69 0.91 12.87
C SER A 73 5.13 2.28 13.23
N ARG A 74 4.73 2.47 14.50
CA ARG A 74 4.25 3.76 15.02
C ARG A 74 5.30 4.86 14.87
N LEU A 75 6.56 4.58 15.24
CA LEU A 75 7.67 5.53 15.14
C LEU A 75 7.85 5.98 13.68
N VAL A 76 7.91 5.04 12.73
CA VAL A 76 8.00 5.34 11.29
C VAL A 76 6.87 6.27 10.85
N GLY A 77 5.64 6.00 11.28
CA GLY A 77 4.47 6.82 10.96
C GLY A 77 4.52 8.23 11.56
N GLU A 78 5.04 8.39 12.78
CA GLU A 78 5.18 9.69 13.45
C GLU A 78 6.27 10.57 12.78
N TYR A 79 7.29 9.95 12.18
CA TYR A 79 8.39 10.62 11.50
C TYR A 79 8.23 10.71 9.97
N ALA A 80 7.05 10.40 9.41
CA ALA A 80 6.81 10.46 7.97
C ALA A 80 7.13 11.83 7.33
N THR A 81 6.90 12.94 8.05
CA THR A 81 7.27 14.29 7.59
C THR A 81 8.79 14.47 7.48
N TRP A 82 9.57 13.83 8.36
CA TRP A 82 11.03 13.86 8.27
C TRP A 82 11.54 13.10 7.04
N PHE A 83 10.97 11.92 6.73
CA PHE A 83 11.30 11.18 5.49
C PHE A 83 11.10 12.04 4.24
N ALA A 84 9.96 12.75 4.15
CA ALA A 84 9.65 13.64 3.04
C ALA A 84 10.66 14.78 2.89
N ARG A 85 11.00 15.46 4.00
CA ARG A 85 11.95 16.59 4.00
C ARG A 85 13.37 16.12 3.68
N ALA A 86 13.82 15.04 4.31
CA ALA A 86 15.16 14.48 4.08
C ALA A 86 15.33 14.01 2.63
N GLY A 87 14.31 13.39 2.03
CA GLY A 87 14.33 13.00 0.62
C GLY A 87 14.28 14.18 -0.35
N ALA A 88 13.55 15.25 -0.02
CA ALA A 88 13.50 16.47 -0.84
C ALA A 88 14.86 17.18 -0.88
N LEU A 89 15.55 17.29 0.26
CA LEU A 89 16.89 17.89 0.32
C LEU A 89 17.92 17.13 -0.52
N GLY A 90 17.81 15.81 -0.62
CA GLY A 90 18.70 14.99 -1.45
C GLY A 90 18.37 15.03 -2.95
N SER A 91 17.19 15.53 -3.33
CA SER A 91 16.68 15.49 -4.71
C SER A 91 16.80 16.82 -5.45
N ASP A 92 17.22 17.91 -4.80
CA ASP A 92 17.31 19.23 -5.41
C ASP A 92 18.70 19.46 -6.06
N PRO A 93 18.84 19.33 -7.39
CA PRO A 93 20.12 19.56 -8.07
C PRO A 93 20.54 21.04 -8.03
N SER A 94 19.62 21.97 -7.79
CA SER A 94 19.90 23.41 -7.84
C SER A 94 20.72 23.91 -6.65
N LEU A 95 20.70 23.19 -5.53
CA LEU A 95 21.48 23.50 -4.33
C LEU A 95 22.92 22.98 -4.41
N SER A 96 23.27 22.23 -5.45
CA SER A 96 24.62 21.74 -5.66
C SER A 96 25.50 22.88 -6.21
N SER A 97 26.40 23.42 -5.37
CA SER A 97 27.34 24.45 -5.82
C SER A 97 28.20 23.93 -6.98
N PRO A 98 28.27 24.66 -8.12
CA PRO A 98 29.02 24.19 -9.28
C PRO A 98 30.50 24.02 -8.93
N GLY A 99 31.00 22.78 -8.95
CA GLY A 99 32.41 22.43 -8.72
C GLY A 99 32.74 21.86 -7.34
N ALA A 100 31.81 21.86 -6.37
CA ALA A 100 32.00 21.14 -5.12
C ALA A 100 31.41 19.72 -5.24
N PRO A 101 32.10 18.66 -4.78
CA PRO A 101 31.48 17.35 -4.65
C PRO A 101 30.25 17.50 -3.73
N PRO A 102 29.06 17.03 -4.15
CA PRO A 102 27.86 17.20 -3.36
C PRO A 102 28.10 16.56 -1.99
N PRO A 103 27.88 17.28 -0.87
CA PRO A 103 27.90 16.64 0.44
C PRO A 103 26.92 15.48 0.36
N SER A 104 27.39 14.27 0.63
CA SER A 104 26.56 13.06 0.58
C SER A 104 25.57 13.12 1.74
N VAL A 105 24.49 13.88 1.54
CA VAL A 105 23.39 13.95 2.50
C VAL A 105 22.82 12.53 2.58
N PRO A 106 22.80 11.92 3.78
CA PRO A 106 22.32 10.56 3.92
C PRO A 106 20.86 10.48 3.47
N GLN A 107 20.57 9.66 2.47
CA GLN A 107 19.19 9.44 2.04
C GLN A 107 18.43 8.74 3.16
N PRO A 108 17.18 9.15 3.45
CA PRO A 108 16.38 8.48 4.45
C PRO A 108 16.09 7.04 3.99
N PRO A 109 16.09 6.03 4.88
CA PRO A 109 15.91 4.63 4.54
C PRO A 109 14.43 4.29 4.23
N LEU A 110 13.83 4.99 3.26
CA LEU A 110 12.40 4.92 2.94
C LEU A 110 11.97 3.53 2.47
N GLU A 111 12.76 2.87 1.63
CA GLU A 111 12.48 1.50 1.15
C GLU A 111 12.51 0.48 2.31
N GLY A 112 13.47 0.64 3.23
CA GLY A 112 13.56 -0.16 4.45
C GLY A 112 12.34 0.05 5.36
N ALA A 113 11.89 1.30 5.49
CA ALA A 113 10.71 1.65 6.28
C ALA A 113 9.44 1.02 5.68
N LEU A 114 9.23 1.14 4.36
CA LEU A 114 8.11 0.48 3.68
C LEU A 114 8.18 -1.04 3.84
N SER A 115 9.35 -1.64 3.65
CA SER A 115 9.58 -3.07 3.85
C SER A 115 9.21 -3.54 5.26
N LEU A 116 9.61 -2.78 6.29
CA LEU A 116 9.26 -3.07 7.68
C LEU A 116 7.74 -3.04 7.89
N LEU A 117 7.05 -2.04 7.32
CA LEU A 117 5.59 -1.92 7.42
C LEU A 117 4.87 -3.06 6.70
N LEU A 118 5.36 -3.51 5.53
CA LEU A 118 4.81 -4.67 4.84
C LEU A 118 4.91 -5.96 5.66
N VAL A 119 5.99 -6.13 6.43
CA VAL A 119 6.16 -7.26 7.36
C VAL A 119 5.26 -7.11 8.59
N ALA A 120 4.96 -5.86 9.01
CA ALA A 120 4.12 -5.57 10.16
C ALA A 120 2.62 -5.67 9.91
N LEU A 121 2.15 -5.41 8.67
CA LEU A 121 0.73 -5.43 8.30
C LEU A 121 0.03 -6.77 8.66
N PRO A 122 0.62 -7.95 8.41
CA PRO A 122 -0.01 -9.21 8.78
C PRO A 122 -0.04 -9.50 10.29
N VAL A 123 0.76 -8.80 11.11
CA VAL A 123 0.89 -9.05 12.56
C VAL A 123 -0.24 -8.34 13.31
N PRO A 124 -1.18 -9.05 13.97
CA PRO A 124 -2.38 -8.45 14.56
C PRO A 124 -2.10 -7.27 15.51
N GLU A 125 -1.08 -7.38 16.35
CA GLU A 125 -0.71 -6.39 17.35
C GLU A 125 -0.09 -5.13 16.73
N ALA A 126 0.50 -5.24 15.54
CA ALA A 126 1.15 -4.13 14.83
C ALA A 126 0.29 -3.55 13.70
N ARG A 127 -0.69 -4.31 13.19
CA ARG A 127 -1.48 -4.04 11.99
C ARG A 127 -2.02 -2.62 11.91
N ARG A 128 -2.74 -2.15 12.92
CA ARG A 128 -3.34 -0.80 12.95
C ARG A 128 -2.27 0.29 12.87
N GLY A 129 -1.20 0.15 13.65
CA GLY A 129 -0.07 1.08 13.63
C GLY A 129 0.66 1.07 12.30
N ALA A 130 0.86 -0.12 11.71
CA ALA A 130 1.51 -0.29 10.42
C ALA A 130 0.70 0.32 9.27
N ALA A 131 -0.62 0.10 9.23
CA ALA A 131 -1.50 0.68 8.21
C ALA A 131 -1.53 2.21 8.26
N GLN A 132 -1.61 2.80 9.45
CA GLN A 132 -1.56 4.26 9.60
C GLN A 132 -0.18 4.83 9.26
N ALA A 133 0.89 4.14 9.66
CA ALA A 133 2.25 4.55 9.31
C ALA A 133 2.50 4.47 7.80
N PHE A 134 2.00 3.42 7.14
CA PHE A 134 2.06 3.24 5.69
C PHE A 134 1.33 4.38 4.98
N ARG A 135 0.08 4.66 5.38
CA ARG A 135 -0.69 5.80 4.88
C ARG A 135 0.07 7.12 5.03
N ASN A 136 0.61 7.39 6.22
CA ASN A 136 1.34 8.63 6.48
C ASN A 136 2.60 8.75 5.61
N LEU A 137 3.38 7.67 5.46
CA LEU A 137 4.53 7.67 4.55
C LEU A 137 4.11 7.92 3.11
N CYS A 138 3.10 7.21 2.61
CA CYS A 138 2.59 7.39 1.26
C CYS A 138 2.16 8.84 0.99
N ILE A 139 1.39 9.44 1.90
CA ILE A 139 0.92 10.83 1.75
C ILE A 139 2.07 11.82 1.79
N ARG A 140 3.01 11.67 2.74
CA ARG A 140 4.10 12.64 2.93
C ARG A 140 5.21 12.48 1.90
N CYS A 141 5.48 11.25 1.47
CA CYS A 141 6.55 10.90 0.54
C CYS A 141 6.02 10.63 -0.88
N ALA A 142 4.81 11.09 -1.22
CA ALA A 142 4.16 10.78 -2.49
C ALA A 142 5.06 11.08 -3.70
N ASN A 143 5.74 12.23 -3.70
CA ASN A 143 6.67 12.64 -4.76
C ASN A 143 7.91 11.73 -4.87
N LEU A 144 8.36 11.13 -3.76
CA LEU A 144 9.50 10.20 -3.76
C LEU A 144 9.04 8.80 -4.23
N LEU A 145 7.80 8.44 -3.94
CA LEU A 145 7.20 7.14 -4.23
C LEU A 145 6.54 7.06 -5.61
N SER A 146 6.38 8.18 -6.31
CA SER A 146 5.75 8.24 -7.64
C SER A 146 6.61 7.68 -8.76
N GLN A 147 7.82 7.18 -8.47
CA GLN A 147 8.66 6.49 -9.43
C GLN A 147 7.95 5.22 -9.94
N PRO A 148 7.66 5.09 -11.25
CA PRO A 148 6.74 4.07 -11.77
C PRO A 148 7.13 2.62 -11.43
N ALA A 149 8.43 2.30 -11.52
CA ALA A 149 8.93 0.95 -11.27
C ALA A 149 8.79 0.53 -9.80
N GLY A 150 9.14 1.42 -8.87
CA GLY A 150 9.02 1.18 -7.43
C GLY A 150 7.56 1.13 -6.97
N LEU A 151 6.73 2.04 -7.49
CA LEU A 151 5.32 2.12 -7.14
C LEU A 151 4.56 0.84 -7.48
N ARG A 152 4.76 0.30 -8.70
CA ARG A 152 4.06 -0.92 -9.11
C ARG A 152 4.42 -2.11 -8.24
N GLY A 153 5.72 -2.32 -7.98
CA GLY A 153 6.17 -3.38 -7.08
C GLY A 153 5.63 -3.24 -5.65
N LEU A 154 5.56 -2.00 -5.14
CA LEU A 154 4.96 -1.69 -3.85
C LEU A 154 3.46 -2.02 -3.83
N MET A 155 2.71 -1.57 -4.84
CA MET A 155 1.27 -1.85 -4.98
C MET A 155 1.00 -3.34 -5.06
N ASP A 156 1.75 -4.09 -5.88
CA ASP A 156 1.58 -5.54 -6.00
C ASP A 156 1.85 -6.26 -4.68
N ALA A 157 2.84 -5.81 -3.89
CA ALA A 157 3.16 -6.40 -2.59
C ALA A 157 2.08 -6.07 -1.54
N VAL A 158 1.63 -4.83 -1.49
CA VAL A 158 0.62 -4.34 -0.54
C VAL A 158 -0.75 -4.95 -0.84
N MET A 159 -1.16 -4.98 -2.11
CA MET A 159 -2.49 -5.44 -2.51
C MET A 159 -2.67 -6.94 -2.31
N ARG A 160 -1.59 -7.73 -2.29
CA ARG A 160 -1.65 -9.13 -1.85
C ARG A 160 -2.05 -9.30 -0.37
N ILE A 161 -1.80 -8.28 0.46
CA ILE A 161 -2.18 -8.25 1.87
C ILE A 161 -3.60 -7.67 2.02
N VAL A 162 -3.91 -6.60 1.28
CA VAL A 162 -5.20 -5.89 1.33
C VAL A 162 -6.34 -6.69 0.70
N ALA A 163 -6.08 -7.37 -0.40
CA ALA A 163 -7.05 -8.11 -1.20
C ALA A 163 -6.40 -9.43 -1.65
N PRO A 164 -6.22 -10.38 -0.72
CA PRO A 164 -5.61 -11.66 -1.06
C PRO A 164 -6.45 -12.36 -2.15
N PRO A 165 -5.81 -13.07 -3.09
CA PRO A 165 -6.54 -13.77 -4.14
C PRO A 165 -7.54 -14.75 -3.51
N PRO A 166 -8.72 -14.93 -4.11
CA PRO A 166 -9.71 -15.89 -3.62
C PRO A 166 -9.03 -17.26 -3.52
N SER A 167 -9.16 -17.92 -2.37
CA SER A 167 -8.65 -19.28 -2.22
C SER A 167 -9.34 -20.15 -3.25
N THR A 168 -8.57 -20.73 -4.17
CA THR A 168 -9.01 -21.83 -5.02
C THR A 168 -9.19 -23.06 -4.12
N SER A 169 -10.13 -23.00 -3.19
CA SER A 169 -10.50 -24.12 -2.35
C SER A 169 -11.21 -25.12 -3.24
N GLU A 170 -10.38 -25.93 -3.89
CA GLU A 170 -10.60 -27.33 -4.14
C GLU A 170 -12.00 -27.65 -4.68
N THR A 171 -12.18 -27.42 -5.98
CA THR A 171 -12.80 -28.44 -6.82
C THR A 171 -11.88 -29.68 -6.86
N SER A 172 -11.53 -30.24 -5.69
CA SER A 172 -11.00 -31.59 -5.55
C SER A 172 -12.17 -32.57 -5.61
N ALA A 173 -13.05 -32.38 -6.61
CA ALA A 173 -13.78 -33.49 -7.18
C ALA A 173 -12.72 -34.35 -7.86
N SER A 174 -12.03 -35.18 -7.06
CA SER A 174 -11.08 -36.20 -7.47
C SER A 174 -11.70 -36.95 -8.64
N PRO A 175 -11.31 -36.67 -9.90
CA PRO A 175 -11.82 -37.45 -11.01
C PRO A 175 -11.22 -38.84 -10.82
N GLY A 176 -12.10 -39.83 -10.74
CA GLY A 176 -11.82 -41.19 -10.31
C GLY A 176 -10.42 -41.68 -10.62
N ARG A 177 -9.72 -42.09 -9.57
CA ARG A 177 -8.43 -42.78 -9.61
C ARG A 177 -8.59 -44.09 -10.40
N THR A 178 -8.51 -44.05 -11.72
CA THR A 178 -8.29 -45.24 -12.55
C THR A 178 -6.85 -45.70 -12.33
N ARG A 179 -6.74 -46.82 -11.62
CA ARG A 179 -5.52 -47.57 -11.33
C ARG A 179 -4.72 -47.85 -12.62
N PRO A 180 -3.48 -47.37 -12.77
CA PRO A 180 -2.64 -47.76 -13.90
C PRO A 180 -2.03 -49.15 -13.69
N ALA A 181 -1.96 -49.91 -14.80
CA ALA A 181 -1.35 -51.22 -14.93
C ALA A 181 0.19 -51.19 -14.78
N PRO A 182 0.85 -52.31 -14.47
CA PRO A 182 2.26 -52.33 -14.12
C PRO A 182 3.23 -52.36 -15.32
N ALA A 183 4.31 -51.59 -15.15
CA ALA A 183 5.71 -51.84 -15.54
C ALA A 183 6.12 -51.87 -17.03
N SER A 184 7.04 -50.96 -17.37
CA SER A 184 8.26 -51.29 -18.13
C SER A 184 9.41 -50.33 -17.74
N PRO A 185 10.68 -50.83 -17.73
CA PRO A 185 11.82 -50.16 -17.11
C PRO A 185 12.48 -49.12 -18.03
N SER A 186 12.99 -48.04 -17.43
CA SER A 186 13.78 -47.00 -18.11
C SER A 186 15.29 -47.08 -17.77
N PRO A 187 16.19 -46.61 -18.66
CA PRO A 187 17.65 -46.67 -18.54
C PRO A 187 18.27 -45.55 -17.67
N PRO A 188 19.58 -45.58 -17.37
CA PRO A 188 20.19 -44.81 -16.27
C PRO A 188 20.48 -43.34 -16.63
N ARG A 189 20.32 -42.45 -15.64
CA ARG A 189 20.68 -41.02 -15.69
C ARG A 189 22.13 -40.77 -15.24
N PRO A 190 22.86 -39.84 -15.86
CA PRO A 190 24.16 -39.37 -15.38
C PRO A 190 24.06 -38.28 -14.31
N SER A 191 25.19 -38.15 -13.62
CA SER A 191 25.51 -37.49 -12.35
C SER A 191 25.27 -35.98 -12.26
N ALA A 192 24.80 -35.58 -11.08
CA ALA A 192 24.47 -34.23 -10.64
C ALA A 192 25.69 -33.35 -10.29
N SER A 193 25.68 -32.10 -10.75
CA SER A 193 26.49 -31.00 -10.21
C SER A 193 25.68 -30.23 -9.15
N LYS A 194 26.21 -30.15 -7.93
CA LYS A 194 25.61 -29.42 -6.80
C LYS A 194 25.93 -27.92 -6.89
N SER A 195 25.01 -27.13 -7.43
CA SER A 195 24.98 -25.68 -7.21
C SER A 195 24.14 -25.38 -5.96
N ARG A 196 24.80 -25.00 -4.86
CA ARG A 196 24.15 -24.56 -3.62
C ARG A 196 23.79 -23.09 -3.76
N SER A 197 22.61 -22.79 -4.31
CA SER A 197 21.97 -21.49 -4.12
C SER A 197 21.36 -21.45 -2.71
N SER A 198 22.01 -20.71 -1.82
CA SER A 198 21.50 -20.39 -0.48
C SER A 198 20.32 -19.44 -0.59
N SER A 199 19.16 -19.98 -0.94
CA SER A 199 17.89 -19.24 -0.85
C SER A 199 17.48 -19.21 0.63
N CYS A 200 17.86 -18.13 1.32
CA CYS A 200 17.31 -17.77 2.63
C CYS A 200 15.84 -17.32 2.48
N SER A 201 14.99 -18.19 1.94
CA SER A 201 13.53 -18.03 1.94
C SER A 201 12.98 -18.63 3.24
N GLY A 202 13.44 -18.08 4.36
CA GLY A 202 13.00 -18.42 5.71
C GLY A 202 11.89 -17.48 6.17
N TYR A 203 10.88 -17.23 5.34
CA TYR A 203 9.68 -16.52 5.78
C TYR A 203 8.62 -17.53 6.22
N VAL A 204 8.59 -17.73 7.53
CA VAL A 204 7.44 -18.07 8.38
C VAL A 204 6.14 -18.36 7.61
N MET A 205 5.87 -19.65 7.39
CA MET A 205 4.54 -20.16 7.03
C MET A 205 3.59 -20.03 8.23
N LEU A 206 3.05 -18.84 8.49
CA LEU A 206 1.90 -18.67 9.37
C LEU A 206 0.63 -18.95 8.56
N ALA A 207 0.32 -20.24 8.39
CA ALA A 207 -0.90 -20.70 7.74
C ALA A 207 -2.12 -20.58 8.67
N GLY A 208 -3.24 -20.11 8.11
CA GLY A 208 -4.57 -20.39 8.66
C GLY A 208 -5.36 -19.15 9.07
N SER A 209 -5.93 -18.45 8.09
CA SER A 209 -7.22 -17.74 8.19
C SER A 209 -7.31 -16.40 8.95
N SER A 210 -6.31 -15.92 9.70
CA SER A 210 -6.39 -14.62 10.43
C SER A 210 -5.47 -13.50 9.89
N LEU A 211 -4.99 -13.63 8.66
CA LEU A 211 -4.07 -12.65 8.05
C LEU A 211 -4.77 -11.48 7.35
N ALA A 212 -6.08 -11.54 7.14
CA ALA A 212 -6.81 -10.47 6.48
C ALA A 212 -6.83 -9.21 7.34
N LEU A 213 -6.44 -8.08 6.74
CA LEU A 213 -6.55 -6.75 7.36
C LEU A 213 -8.02 -6.43 7.68
N GLY A 214 -8.26 -5.70 8.77
CA GLY A 214 -9.60 -5.18 9.05
C GLY A 214 -9.98 -4.06 8.08
N PRO A 215 -11.26 -3.69 7.98
CA PRO A 215 -11.74 -2.71 7.00
C PRO A 215 -11.09 -1.34 7.18
N GLU A 216 -10.84 -0.90 8.42
CA GLU A 216 -10.13 0.36 8.70
C GLU A 216 -8.70 0.34 8.17
N GLU A 217 -7.97 -0.76 8.38
CA GLU A 217 -6.58 -0.85 7.93
C GLU A 217 -6.46 -0.99 6.42
N ARG A 218 -7.35 -1.76 5.79
CA ARG A 218 -7.45 -1.83 4.32
C ARG A 218 -7.68 -0.44 3.72
N THR A 219 -8.63 0.30 4.28
CA THR A 219 -8.96 1.66 3.84
C THR A 219 -7.78 2.61 4.00
N ALA A 220 -7.09 2.57 5.15
CA ALA A 220 -5.92 3.44 5.38
C ALA A 220 -4.79 3.16 4.37
N VAL A 221 -4.54 1.89 4.06
CA VAL A 221 -3.53 1.49 3.08
C VAL A 221 -3.90 1.94 1.67
N VAL A 222 -5.16 1.70 1.26
CA VAL A 222 -5.68 2.14 -0.05
C VAL A 222 -5.69 3.66 -0.17
N GLU A 223 -6.01 4.38 0.91
CA GLU A 223 -5.89 5.84 0.94
C GLU A 223 -4.44 6.29 0.68
N GLY A 224 -3.48 5.68 1.36
CA GLY A 224 -2.06 5.95 1.13
C GLY A 224 -1.68 5.78 -0.34
N LEU A 225 -1.96 4.61 -0.92
CA LEU A 225 -1.66 4.33 -2.33
C LEU A 225 -2.40 5.27 -3.29
N GLY A 226 -3.69 5.52 -3.07
CA GLY A 226 -4.49 6.43 -3.88
C GLY A 226 -3.88 7.84 -3.92
N ARG A 227 -3.36 8.34 -2.79
CA ARG A 227 -2.68 9.63 -2.71
C ARG A 227 -1.32 9.67 -3.43
N VAL A 228 -0.63 8.53 -3.54
CA VAL A 228 0.58 8.43 -4.38
C VAL A 228 0.21 8.41 -5.86
N VAL A 229 -0.87 7.70 -6.24
CA VAL A 229 -1.38 7.72 -7.62
C VAL A 229 -1.83 9.13 -8.03
N ALA A 230 -2.44 9.88 -7.11
CA ALA A 230 -2.92 11.25 -7.34
C ALA A 230 -1.81 12.25 -7.73
N VAL A 231 -0.55 11.98 -7.39
CA VAL A 231 0.59 12.85 -7.74
C VAL A 231 1.33 12.40 -9.00
N LEU A 232 0.88 11.34 -9.66
CA LEU A 232 1.46 10.90 -10.93
C LEU A 232 1.10 11.87 -12.07
N PRO A 233 1.91 11.90 -13.14
CA PRO A 233 1.52 12.57 -14.38
C PRO A 233 0.17 12.03 -14.91
N PRO A 234 -0.69 12.88 -15.51
CA PRO A 234 -2.02 12.50 -15.98
C PRO A 234 -2.02 11.26 -16.89
N GLU A 235 -1.01 11.12 -17.75
CA GLU A 235 -0.83 9.99 -18.67
C GLU A 235 -0.65 8.64 -17.96
N SER A 236 -0.04 8.63 -16.77
CA SER A 236 0.25 7.41 -16.01
C SER A 236 -0.79 7.12 -14.93
N MET A 237 -1.53 8.15 -14.51
CA MET A 237 -2.50 8.07 -13.41
C MET A 237 -3.60 7.03 -13.67
N GLY A 238 -4.07 6.91 -14.91
CA GLY A 238 -5.11 5.94 -15.28
C GLY A 238 -4.64 4.49 -15.18
N ASP A 239 -3.45 4.17 -15.69
CA ASP A 239 -2.88 2.82 -15.60
C ASP A 239 -2.53 2.44 -14.16
N ALA A 240 -1.97 3.38 -13.39
CA ALA A 240 -1.70 3.17 -11.98
C ALA A 240 -3.00 2.98 -11.19
N GLY A 241 -4.06 3.75 -11.50
CA GLY A 241 -5.38 3.57 -10.90
C GLY A 241 -5.98 2.19 -11.17
N VAL A 242 -5.86 1.69 -12.41
CA VAL A 242 -6.27 0.32 -12.77
C VAL A 242 -5.45 -0.71 -12.01
N ALA A 243 -4.12 -0.55 -11.93
CA ALA A 243 -3.27 -1.45 -11.17
C ALA A 243 -3.62 -1.49 -9.68
N LEU A 244 -4.03 -0.36 -9.10
CA LEU A 244 -4.46 -0.26 -7.70
C LEU A 244 -5.76 -1.02 -7.45
N THR A 245 -6.73 -0.89 -8.35
CA THR A 245 -8.08 -1.42 -8.15
C THR A 245 -8.26 -2.84 -8.69
N ALA A 246 -7.43 -3.30 -9.63
CA ALA A 246 -7.56 -4.61 -10.26
C ALA A 246 -7.68 -5.78 -9.25
N PRO A 247 -6.87 -5.85 -8.16
CA PRO A 247 -7.04 -6.91 -7.16
C PRO A 247 -8.40 -6.88 -6.45
N LEU A 248 -8.98 -5.69 -6.23
CA LEU A 248 -10.31 -5.52 -5.66
C LEU A 248 -11.39 -5.99 -6.64
N VAL A 249 -11.27 -5.63 -7.91
CA VAL A 249 -12.20 -6.03 -8.98
C VAL A 249 -12.19 -7.55 -9.16
N LEU A 250 -11.02 -8.18 -9.20
CA LEU A 250 -10.89 -9.64 -9.32
C LEU A 250 -11.52 -10.37 -8.13
N ARG A 251 -11.32 -9.86 -6.91
CA ARG A 251 -11.90 -10.47 -5.70
C ARG A 251 -13.41 -10.26 -5.62
N ALA A 252 -13.90 -9.06 -5.94
CA ALA A 252 -15.33 -8.77 -6.06
C ALA A 252 -16.00 -9.68 -7.11
N GLN A 253 -15.36 -9.92 -8.26
CA GLN A 253 -15.86 -10.84 -9.27
C GLN A 253 -16.00 -12.27 -8.74
N ALA A 254 -14.97 -12.77 -8.06
CA ALA A 254 -15.00 -14.12 -7.46
C ALA A 254 -16.08 -14.24 -6.36
N LEU A 255 -16.24 -13.20 -5.53
CA LEU A 255 -17.27 -13.16 -4.49
C LEU A 255 -18.68 -13.07 -5.07
N ALA A 256 -18.89 -12.28 -6.13
CA ALA A 256 -20.17 -12.22 -6.84
C ALA A 256 -20.53 -13.57 -7.48
N GLN A 257 -19.55 -14.26 -8.07
CA GLN A 257 -19.74 -15.61 -8.63
C GLN A 257 -20.04 -16.65 -7.54
N ALA A 258 -19.37 -16.57 -6.38
CA ALA A 258 -19.65 -17.44 -5.24
C ALA A 258 -21.00 -17.13 -4.58
N GLY A 259 -21.39 -15.85 -4.54
CA GLY A 259 -22.65 -15.36 -3.97
C GLY A 259 -23.89 -15.92 -4.66
N THR A 260 -23.77 -16.41 -5.91
CA THR A 260 -24.84 -17.13 -6.62
C THR A 260 -25.28 -18.40 -5.88
N SER A 261 -24.45 -18.93 -4.98
CA SER A 261 -24.71 -20.13 -4.16
C SER A 261 -25.27 -19.84 -2.74
N VAL A 262 -25.79 -18.64 -2.48
CA VAL A 262 -26.48 -18.24 -1.23
C VAL A 262 -25.55 -18.28 0.02
N ARG A 263 -24.34 -17.74 -0.09
CA ARG A 263 -23.47 -17.54 1.08
C ARG A 263 -23.51 -16.07 1.52
N VAL A 264 -24.07 -15.79 2.69
CA VAL A 264 -24.18 -14.44 3.27
C VAL A 264 -22.80 -13.81 3.44
N GLU A 265 -21.80 -14.62 3.81
CA GLU A 265 -20.42 -14.18 3.98
C GLU A 265 -19.79 -13.70 2.67
N ALA A 266 -20.18 -14.29 1.53
CA ALA A 266 -19.68 -13.87 0.22
C ALA A 266 -20.26 -12.49 -0.17
N LEU A 267 -21.53 -12.22 0.15
CA LEU A 267 -22.17 -10.94 -0.10
C LEU A 267 -21.60 -9.82 0.79
N SER A 268 -21.37 -10.11 2.08
CA SER A 268 -20.70 -9.16 2.98
C SER A 268 -19.28 -8.84 2.52
N GLY A 269 -18.48 -9.86 2.15
CA GLY A 269 -17.16 -9.64 1.57
C GLY A 269 -17.19 -8.86 0.25
N LEU A 270 -18.22 -9.05 -0.58
CA LEU A 270 -18.43 -8.28 -1.80
C LEU A 270 -18.70 -6.80 -1.49
N ALA A 271 -19.57 -6.51 -0.52
CA ALA A 271 -19.85 -5.14 -0.08
C ALA A 271 -18.59 -4.44 0.45
N GLU A 272 -17.76 -5.13 1.24
CA GLU A 272 -16.47 -4.60 1.72
C GLU A 272 -15.52 -4.24 0.56
N ASP A 273 -15.42 -5.11 -0.46
CA ASP A 273 -14.52 -4.88 -1.60
C ASP A 273 -15.03 -3.76 -2.51
N LEU A 274 -16.34 -3.62 -2.69
CA LEU A 274 -16.95 -2.49 -3.39
C LEU A 274 -16.74 -1.17 -2.61
N THR A 275 -16.91 -1.18 -1.29
CA THR A 275 -16.63 -0.02 -0.43
C THR A 275 -15.17 0.42 -0.58
N LEU A 276 -14.24 -0.54 -0.58
CA LEU A 276 -12.81 -0.26 -0.74
C LEU A 276 -12.47 0.24 -2.15
N LEU A 277 -13.15 -0.25 -3.19
CA LEU A 277 -13.03 0.26 -4.55
C LEU A 277 -13.52 1.72 -4.66
N GLY A 278 -14.66 2.04 -4.02
CA GLY A 278 -15.16 3.41 -3.92
C GLY A 278 -14.17 4.33 -3.18
N ALA A 279 -13.58 3.84 -2.08
CA ALA A 279 -12.53 4.54 -1.35
C ALA A 279 -11.28 4.81 -2.22
N ALA A 280 -10.83 3.83 -3.01
CA ALA A 280 -9.70 4.02 -3.93
C ALA A 280 -9.97 5.15 -4.93
N LEU A 281 -11.15 5.14 -5.58
CA LEU A 281 -11.56 6.20 -6.52
C LEU A 281 -11.60 7.58 -5.86
N ARG A 282 -12.13 7.66 -4.64
CA ARG A 282 -12.16 8.88 -3.84
C ARG A 282 -10.77 9.44 -3.56
N PHE A 283 -9.80 8.59 -3.21
CA PHE A 283 -8.48 9.05 -2.75
C PHE A 283 -7.49 9.35 -3.87
N MET A 284 -7.71 8.82 -5.07
CA MET A 284 -6.92 9.17 -6.26
C MET A 284 -7.13 10.62 -6.73
N ASP A 285 -8.22 11.28 -6.31
CA ASP A 285 -8.49 12.72 -6.47
C ASP A 285 -7.96 13.29 -7.79
N PHE A 286 -8.55 12.86 -8.91
CA PHE A 286 -8.13 13.19 -10.27
C PHE A 286 -8.27 14.69 -10.54
N PRO A 287 -7.18 15.47 -10.57
CA PRO A 287 -7.29 16.92 -10.66
C PRO A 287 -7.46 17.37 -12.12
N GLY A 288 -8.41 18.27 -12.36
CA GLY A 288 -8.57 18.99 -13.63
C GLY A 288 -9.34 18.23 -14.71
N ASN A 289 -9.47 18.87 -15.87
CA ASN A 289 -9.99 18.22 -17.08
C ASN A 289 -8.81 17.60 -17.84
N PRO A 290 -8.94 16.39 -18.40
CA PRO A 290 -7.89 15.82 -19.23
C PRO A 290 -7.66 16.69 -20.48
N PRO A 291 -6.45 16.65 -21.07
CA PRO A 291 -6.19 17.28 -22.36
C PRO A 291 -7.20 16.81 -23.43
N PRO A 292 -7.53 17.65 -24.43
CA PRO A 292 -8.41 17.26 -25.52
C PRO A 292 -7.93 15.95 -26.17
N GLY A 293 -8.84 14.99 -26.32
CA GLY A 293 -8.54 13.68 -26.91
C GLY A 293 -8.01 12.62 -25.94
N GLN A 294 -7.78 12.95 -24.67
CA GLN A 294 -7.43 11.96 -23.64
C GLN A 294 -8.65 11.59 -22.79
N ALA A 295 -8.79 10.29 -22.50
CA ALA A 295 -9.80 9.81 -21.58
C ALA A 295 -9.49 10.26 -20.16
N HIS A 296 -10.52 10.61 -19.39
CA HIS A 296 -10.36 10.96 -17.99
C HIS A 296 -9.86 9.74 -17.20
N PRO A 297 -8.80 9.82 -16.38
CA PRO A 297 -8.23 8.64 -15.72
C PRO A 297 -9.23 7.86 -14.85
N ALA A 298 -10.14 8.55 -14.15
CA ALA A 298 -11.25 7.90 -13.42
C ALA A 298 -12.15 7.02 -14.31
N LEU A 299 -12.39 7.42 -15.56
CA LEU A 299 -13.19 6.63 -16.51
C LEU A 299 -12.44 5.37 -16.91
N LYS A 300 -11.13 5.44 -17.13
CA LYS A 300 -10.30 4.25 -17.42
C LYS A 300 -10.37 3.21 -16.30
N VAL A 301 -10.36 3.65 -15.03
CA VAL A 301 -10.54 2.76 -13.88
C VAL A 301 -11.95 2.16 -13.84
N LEU A 302 -12.97 2.99 -14.10
CA LEU A 302 -14.36 2.54 -14.13
C LEU A 302 -14.63 1.55 -15.27
N GLU A 303 -14.13 1.82 -16.48
CA GLU A 303 -14.22 0.95 -17.66
C GLU A 303 -13.63 -0.43 -17.37
N HIS A 304 -12.49 -0.47 -16.67
CA HIS A 304 -11.88 -1.74 -16.25
C HIS A 304 -12.76 -2.51 -15.24
N ALA A 305 -13.38 -1.80 -14.29
CA ALA A 305 -14.24 -2.41 -13.28
C ALA A 305 -15.66 -2.73 -13.80
N TRP A 306 -16.08 -2.11 -14.93
CA TRP A 306 -17.46 -2.09 -15.41
C TRP A 306 -18.09 -3.48 -15.56
N PRO A 307 -17.43 -4.49 -16.16
CA PRO A 307 -18.04 -5.82 -16.32
C PRO A 307 -18.46 -6.45 -14.98
N VAL A 308 -17.69 -6.21 -13.92
CA VAL A 308 -18.00 -6.72 -12.58
C VAL A 308 -19.12 -5.91 -11.94
N LEU A 309 -19.07 -4.57 -12.05
CA LEU A 309 -20.08 -3.69 -11.48
C LEU A 309 -21.47 -3.90 -12.11
N ALA A 310 -21.53 -4.03 -13.44
CA ALA A 310 -22.75 -4.35 -14.18
C ALA A 310 -23.30 -5.73 -13.78
N GLY A 311 -22.43 -6.76 -13.73
CA GLY A 311 -22.82 -8.09 -13.29
C GLY A 311 -23.37 -8.11 -11.86
N VAL A 312 -22.78 -7.33 -10.94
CA VAL A 312 -23.31 -7.19 -9.57
C VAL A 312 -24.65 -6.44 -9.57
N ALA A 313 -24.80 -5.39 -10.37
CA ALA A 313 -26.02 -4.59 -10.46
C ALA A 313 -27.22 -5.41 -10.99
N GLU A 314 -26.97 -6.31 -11.95
CA GLU A 314 -28.00 -7.15 -12.58
C GLU A 314 -28.34 -8.41 -11.77
N HIS A 315 -27.47 -8.81 -10.83
CA HIS A 315 -27.64 -10.07 -10.11
C HIS A 315 -28.73 -10.01 -9.03
N PRO A 316 -29.80 -10.82 -9.10
CA PRO A 316 -30.96 -10.69 -8.20
C PRO A 316 -30.65 -10.85 -6.71
N LEU A 317 -29.65 -11.67 -6.35
CA LEU A 317 -29.25 -11.81 -4.94
C LEU A 317 -28.50 -10.58 -4.43
N CYS A 318 -27.72 -9.92 -5.27
CA CYS A 318 -27.00 -8.70 -4.90
C CYS A 318 -27.96 -7.53 -4.71
N GLN A 319 -28.99 -7.43 -5.55
CA GLN A 319 -30.06 -6.42 -5.43
C GLN A 319 -30.87 -6.54 -4.14
N ARG A 320 -30.95 -7.73 -3.55
CA ARG A 320 -31.66 -7.97 -2.28
C ARG A 320 -30.83 -7.60 -1.06
N GLU A 321 -29.52 -7.45 -1.21
CA GLU A 321 -28.61 -7.16 -0.12
C GLU A 321 -28.33 -5.64 -0.05
N PRO A 322 -28.90 -4.91 0.94
CA PRO A 322 -28.80 -3.45 0.99
C PRO A 322 -27.36 -2.95 1.11
N GLU A 323 -26.47 -3.69 1.79
CA GLU A 323 -25.06 -3.31 1.94
C GLU A 323 -24.31 -3.34 0.59
N VAL A 324 -24.60 -4.34 -0.25
CA VAL A 324 -24.02 -4.46 -1.59
C VAL A 324 -24.52 -3.33 -2.49
N VAL A 325 -25.83 -3.06 -2.47
CA VAL A 325 -26.43 -1.97 -3.26
C VAL A 325 -25.87 -0.61 -2.84
N ALA A 326 -25.79 -0.33 -1.53
CA ALA A 326 -25.22 0.90 -1.02
C ALA A 326 -23.76 1.08 -1.43
N SER A 327 -22.95 0.02 -1.31
CA SER A 327 -21.53 0.04 -1.71
C SER A 327 -21.36 0.24 -3.21
N LEU A 328 -22.19 -0.41 -4.04
CA LEU A 328 -22.19 -0.25 -5.49
C LEU A 328 -22.56 1.19 -5.90
N CYS A 329 -23.60 1.75 -5.29
CA CYS A 329 -24.00 3.14 -5.50
C CYS A 329 -22.89 4.11 -5.11
N GLU A 330 -22.15 3.84 -4.01
CA GLU A 330 -21.00 4.65 -3.64
C GLU A 330 -19.91 4.59 -4.72
N VAL A 331 -19.58 3.42 -5.28
CA VAL A 331 -18.60 3.31 -6.38
C VAL A 331 -19.01 4.20 -7.56
N TYR A 332 -20.27 4.14 -8.00
CA TYR A 332 -20.76 5.00 -9.08
C TYR A 332 -20.71 6.48 -8.72
N GLN A 333 -21.17 6.86 -7.53
CA GLN A 333 -21.13 8.25 -7.08
C GLN A 333 -19.69 8.79 -7.07
N ARG A 334 -18.73 8.03 -6.53
CA ARG A 334 -17.31 8.43 -6.51
C ARG A 334 -16.75 8.56 -7.93
N ALA A 335 -17.02 7.60 -8.80
CA ALA A 335 -16.55 7.65 -10.19
C ALA A 335 -17.10 8.88 -10.94
N LEU A 336 -18.40 9.18 -10.79
CA LEU A 336 -19.04 10.34 -11.39
C LEU A 336 -18.49 11.67 -10.84
N LEU A 337 -18.31 11.77 -9.52
CA LEU A 337 -17.74 12.96 -8.88
C LEU A 337 -16.28 13.18 -9.28
N SER A 338 -15.53 12.10 -9.48
CA SER A 338 -14.15 12.14 -9.97
C SER A 338 -14.08 12.54 -11.44
N ALA A 339 -14.92 11.99 -12.32
CA ALA A 339 -14.88 12.24 -13.77
C ALA A 339 -15.58 13.54 -14.20
N ARG A 340 -16.48 14.10 -13.38
CA ARG A 340 -17.19 15.37 -13.61
C ARG A 340 -17.81 15.44 -15.02
N GLY A 341 -17.48 16.47 -15.80
CA GLY A 341 -18.03 16.68 -17.14
C GLY A 341 -17.74 15.54 -18.12
N SER A 342 -16.66 14.78 -17.90
CA SER A 342 -16.30 13.63 -18.72
C SER A 342 -17.25 12.44 -18.53
N ALA A 343 -17.97 12.36 -17.41
CA ALA A 343 -18.92 11.28 -17.15
C ALA A 343 -20.26 11.40 -17.89
N ARG A 344 -20.50 12.48 -18.65
CA ARG A 344 -21.79 12.69 -19.37
C ARG A 344 -22.18 11.51 -20.26
N GLY A 345 -21.21 10.86 -20.91
CA GLY A 345 -21.46 9.71 -21.78
C GLY A 345 -21.92 8.44 -21.04
N LEU A 346 -21.67 8.34 -19.73
CA LEU A 346 -22.04 7.18 -18.92
C LEU A 346 -23.44 7.29 -18.31
N LEU A 347 -24.01 8.50 -18.25
CA LEU A 347 -25.32 8.72 -17.62
C LEU A 347 -26.43 7.86 -18.22
N PRO A 348 -26.56 7.68 -19.56
CA PRO A 348 -27.58 6.82 -20.12
C PRO A 348 -27.46 5.36 -19.66
N THR A 349 -26.24 4.86 -19.46
CA THR A 349 -26.00 3.48 -19.02
C THR A 349 -26.31 3.26 -17.54
N LEU A 350 -26.20 4.30 -16.71
CA LEU A 350 -26.47 4.22 -15.27
C LEU A 350 -27.94 4.43 -14.89
N ILE A 351 -28.73 5.05 -15.77
CA ILE A 351 -30.15 5.36 -15.52
C ILE A 351 -31.06 4.21 -15.99
N ASN A 352 -30.60 3.40 -16.93
CA ASN A 352 -31.32 2.24 -17.47
C ASN A 352 -31.10 0.99 -16.61
#